data_AF-A0A1Q8B928-F1
#
_entry.id   AF-A0A1Q8B928-F1
#
_cell.length_a   1.000
_cell.length_b   1.000
_cell.length_c   1.000
_cell.angle_alpha   90.00
_cell.angle_beta   90.00
_cell.angle_gamma   90.00
#
_symmetry.space_group_name_H-M   'P 1'
#
loop_
_entity.id
_entity.type
_entity.pdbx_description
1 polymer ?
#
loop_
_entity_poly.entity_id
_entity_poly.type
_entity_poly.pdbx_seq_one_letter_code
_entity_poly.pdbx_strand_id
1 'polypeptide(L)'
;MIAAVFWLLLATSTVPTALQRQGIFSEAVEGLLPEILDPATRRPFSNNIIPENTMDPAAVSLLSRYPLPTSGGTANNYRRTGKETDNQNQYDMRVDHRFSAMNSLFVRYSSFNAFAGFGTQRPNRLRDPNLPNGQRTTSRYFYTDAFVAAPQFTIGTSSRNPIQGPGFQDIDVALIKRVKFRERYTAEVRAEVFNLTNTPPLGAPNTVLGSPGFGSITSAGDPRVVQLAAKMHF
;
A
#
# COMPACT_ATOMS: atom_id res chain seq x y z
N MET A 1 12.16 22.85 3.17
CA MET A 1 12.61 22.19 1.93
C MET A 1 12.48 20.69 2.16
N ILE A 2 11.36 20.07 1.75
CA ILE A 2 11.08 18.66 2.07
C ILE A 2 11.49 17.81 0.86
N ALA A 3 12.50 16.97 1.07
CA ALA A 3 12.89 15.95 0.11
C ALA A 3 11.84 14.84 0.12
N ALA A 4 11.04 14.77 -0.93
CA ALA A 4 10.18 13.62 -1.20
C ALA A 4 11.07 12.45 -1.65
N VAL A 5 11.30 11.50 -0.76
CA VAL A 5 11.92 10.22 -1.11
C VAL A 5 10.86 9.38 -1.80
N PHE A 6 10.91 9.35 -3.14
CA PHE A 6 10.11 8.44 -3.95
C PHE A 6 10.62 7.01 -3.78
N TRP A 7 9.90 6.20 -3.02
CA TRP A 7 10.09 4.75 -3.03
C TRP A 7 9.46 4.17 -4.29
N LEU A 8 10.24 4.00 -5.35
CA LEU A 8 9.84 3.25 -6.52
C LEU A 8 9.94 1.75 -6.18
N LEU A 9 8.81 1.09 -5.93
CA LEU A 9 8.78 -0.37 -5.83
C LEU A 9 8.94 -0.96 -7.24
N LEU A 10 10.14 -1.42 -7.58
CA LEU A 10 10.39 -2.14 -8.82
C LEU A 10 10.03 -3.61 -8.62
N ALA A 11 9.01 -4.10 -9.34
CA ALA A 11 8.83 -5.52 -9.53
C ALA A 11 9.87 -5.99 -10.57
N THR A 12 10.91 -6.68 -10.11
CA THR A 12 11.90 -7.34 -10.96
C THR A 12 11.50 -8.79 -11.17
N SER A 13 11.55 -9.25 -12.42
CA SER A 13 11.32 -10.65 -12.79
C SER A 13 12.32 -11.07 -13.85
N THR A 14 12.58 -12.36 -13.96
CA THR A 14 13.42 -12.95 -15.01
C THR A 14 12.53 -13.40 -16.17
N VAL A 15 12.81 -12.91 -17.37
CA VAL A 15 12.17 -13.34 -18.62
C VAL A 15 13.23 -13.83 -19.60
N PRO A 16 12.86 -14.67 -20.59
CA PRO A 16 13.80 -15.15 -21.59
C PRO A 16 14.52 -14.00 -22.32
N THR A 17 15.85 -14.11 -22.42
CA THR A 17 16.69 -13.17 -23.17
C THR A 17 16.39 -13.24 -24.68
N ALA A 18 16.90 -12.27 -25.44
CA ALA A 18 16.74 -12.29 -26.90
C ALA A 18 17.36 -13.55 -27.54
N LEU A 19 18.50 -14.02 -27.02
CA LEU A 19 19.17 -15.25 -27.48
C LEU A 19 18.39 -16.50 -27.07
N GLN A 20 17.93 -16.58 -25.82
CA GLN A 20 17.13 -17.72 -25.36
C GLN A 20 15.83 -17.87 -26.15
N ARG A 21 15.25 -16.76 -26.62
CA ARG A 21 14.07 -16.77 -27.48
C ARG A 21 14.32 -17.35 -28.88
N GLN A 22 15.57 -17.35 -29.32
CA GLN A 22 16.04 -17.96 -30.57
C GLN A 22 16.57 -19.38 -30.34
N GLY A 23 16.38 -19.96 -29.15
CA GLY A 23 16.87 -21.29 -28.79
C GLY A 23 18.36 -21.33 -28.44
N ILE A 24 19.00 -20.17 -28.25
CA ILE A 24 20.43 -20.07 -27.94
C ILE A 24 20.58 -19.89 -26.42
N PHE A 25 21.09 -20.92 -25.74
CA PHE A 25 21.28 -20.97 -24.29
C PHE A 25 22.76 -20.91 -23.90
N SER A 26 23.53 -20.04 -24.57
CA SER A 26 24.96 -19.83 -24.34
C SER A 26 25.26 -18.81 -23.23
N GLU A 27 24.24 -18.23 -22.62
CA GLU A 27 24.37 -17.21 -21.57
C GLU A 27 24.13 -17.81 -20.17
N ALA A 28 24.94 -17.43 -19.18
CA ALA A 28 24.73 -17.82 -17.80
C ALA A 28 23.55 -17.06 -17.19
N VAL A 29 22.62 -17.78 -16.54
CA VAL A 29 21.49 -17.22 -15.79
C VAL A 29 21.81 -17.34 -14.31
N GLU A 30 21.82 -16.22 -13.59
CA GLU A 30 22.20 -16.16 -12.16
C GLU A 30 23.58 -16.79 -11.86
N GLY A 31 24.52 -16.68 -12.82
CA GLY A 31 25.88 -17.19 -12.68
C GLY A 31 26.07 -18.66 -13.08
N LEU A 32 25.01 -19.34 -13.51
CA LEU A 32 25.08 -20.74 -13.98
C LEU A 32 24.77 -20.83 -15.48
N LEU A 33 25.64 -21.52 -16.22
CA LEU A 33 25.37 -21.87 -17.62
C LEU A 33 24.53 -23.15 -17.66
N PRO A 34 23.30 -23.12 -18.21
CA PRO A 34 22.49 -24.33 -18.32
C PRO A 34 23.05 -25.27 -19.38
N GLU A 35 22.98 -26.58 -19.16
CA GLU A 35 23.22 -27.61 -20.18
C GLU A 35 21.87 -28.07 -20.73
N ILE A 36 21.64 -27.89 -22.04
CA ILE A 36 20.35 -28.21 -22.66
C ILE A 36 20.46 -29.55 -23.37
N LEU A 37 19.65 -30.51 -22.95
CA LEU A 37 19.61 -31.85 -23.52
C LEU A 37 18.52 -31.99 -24.57
N ASP A 38 18.82 -32.72 -25.64
CA ASP A 38 17.85 -33.16 -26.62
C ASP A 38 16.93 -34.23 -26.01
N PRO A 39 15.60 -34.05 -25.99
CA PRO A 39 14.68 -35.02 -25.40
C PRO A 39 14.65 -36.37 -26.14
N ALA A 40 14.99 -36.41 -27.43
CA ALA A 40 15.00 -37.64 -28.21
C ALA A 40 16.23 -38.51 -27.93
N THR A 41 17.39 -37.88 -27.72
CA THR A 41 18.69 -38.57 -27.58
C THR A 41 19.29 -38.52 -26.18
N ARG A 42 18.77 -37.64 -25.31
CA ARG A 42 19.30 -37.30 -23.97
C ARG A 42 20.74 -36.82 -23.97
N ARG A 43 21.24 -36.34 -25.11
CA ARG A 43 22.57 -35.77 -25.26
C ARG A 43 22.50 -34.24 -25.29
N PRO A 44 23.57 -33.53 -24.91
CA PRO A 44 23.59 -32.07 -24.98
C PRO A 44 23.45 -31.58 -26.42
N PHE A 45 22.66 -30.52 -26.62
CA PHE A 45 22.66 -29.79 -27.88
C PHE A 45 24.04 -29.16 -28.11
N SER A 46 24.52 -29.23 -29.36
CA SER A 46 25.78 -28.59 -29.73
C SER A 46 25.72 -27.10 -29.45
N ASN A 47 26.74 -26.56 -28.78
CA ASN A 47 26.85 -25.16 -28.37
C ASN A 47 25.65 -24.63 -27.56
N ASN A 48 24.86 -25.50 -26.92
CA ASN A 48 23.60 -25.14 -26.25
C ASN A 48 22.59 -24.42 -27.17
N ILE A 49 22.53 -24.80 -28.45
CA ILE A 49 21.60 -24.24 -29.44
C ILE A 49 20.57 -25.28 -29.82
N ILE A 50 19.29 -24.98 -29.60
CA ILE A 50 18.16 -25.75 -30.12
C ILE A 50 17.91 -25.30 -31.58
N PRO A 51 18.03 -26.18 -32.58
CA PRO A 51 17.71 -25.83 -33.97
C PRO A 51 16.24 -25.41 -34.15
N GLU A 52 15.98 -24.33 -34.89
CA GLU A 52 14.64 -23.75 -35.08
C GLU A 52 13.59 -24.76 -35.58
N ASN A 53 13.99 -25.69 -36.46
CA ASN A 53 13.14 -26.75 -36.99
C ASN A 53 12.78 -27.86 -35.98
N THR A 54 13.38 -27.86 -34.79
CA THR A 54 13.12 -28.83 -33.71
C THR A 54 12.37 -28.22 -32.53
N MET A 55 12.10 -26.91 -32.56
CA MET A 55 11.34 -26.26 -31.52
C MET A 55 9.87 -26.66 -31.58
N ASP A 56 9.30 -26.96 -30.40
CA ASP A 56 7.88 -27.24 -30.28
C ASP A 56 7.06 -25.99 -30.66
N PRO A 57 6.15 -26.06 -31.66
CA PRO A 57 5.33 -24.93 -32.08
C PRO A 57 4.47 -24.32 -30.95
N ALA A 58 4.02 -25.13 -29.99
CA ALA A 58 3.29 -24.65 -28.81
C ALA A 58 4.22 -23.86 -27.87
N ALA A 59 5.47 -24.28 -27.71
CA ALA A 59 6.47 -23.56 -26.91
C ALA A 59 6.82 -22.21 -27.55
N VAL A 60 7.00 -22.16 -28.89
CA VAL A 60 7.22 -20.91 -29.63
C VAL A 60 6.03 -19.97 -29.49
N SER A 61 4.81 -20.50 -29.60
CA SER A 61 3.58 -19.72 -29.39
C SER A 61 3.47 -19.17 -27.97
N LEU A 62 3.84 -19.95 -26.95
CA LEU A 62 3.85 -19.49 -25.56
C LEU A 62 4.92 -18.39 -25.34
N LEU A 63 6.10 -18.54 -25.94
CA LEU A 63 7.20 -17.59 -25.82
C LEU A 63 6.84 -16.19 -26.35
N SER A 64 5.98 -16.11 -27.37
CA SER A 64 5.46 -14.85 -27.90
C SER A 64 4.63 -14.05 -26.89
N ARG A 65 4.11 -14.70 -25.84
CA ARG A 65 3.31 -14.08 -24.78
C ARG A 65 4.16 -13.51 -23.64
N TYR A 66 5.43 -13.90 -23.55
CA TYR A 66 6.33 -13.33 -22.56
C TYR A 66 6.80 -11.93 -23.00
N PRO A 67 6.86 -10.95 -22.09
CA PRO A 67 7.36 -9.63 -22.41
C PRO A 67 8.88 -9.65 -22.69
N LEU A 68 9.34 -8.73 -23.52
CA LEU A 68 10.76 -8.56 -23.81
C LEU A 68 11.50 -8.05 -22.56
N PRO A 69 12.77 -8.46 -22.34
CA PRO A 69 13.59 -7.93 -21.27
C PRO A 69 13.76 -6.41 -21.42
N THR A 70 13.77 -5.69 -20.30
CA THR A 70 13.93 -4.22 -20.27
C THR A 70 15.34 -3.80 -19.85
N SER A 71 16.24 -4.77 -19.64
CA SER A 71 17.64 -4.55 -19.33
C SER A 71 18.49 -5.69 -19.90
N GLY A 72 19.78 -5.46 -20.10
CA GLY A 72 20.71 -6.45 -20.67
C GLY A 72 21.14 -7.57 -19.73
N GLY A 73 20.57 -7.69 -18.53
CA GLY A 73 20.87 -8.79 -17.62
C GLY A 73 20.29 -10.12 -18.13
N THR A 74 20.85 -11.23 -17.67
CA THR A 74 20.33 -12.59 -17.93
C THR A 74 19.34 -13.06 -16.86
N ALA A 75 19.30 -12.37 -15.72
CA ALA A 75 18.36 -12.56 -14.61
C ALA A 75 17.86 -11.20 -14.10
N ASN A 76 16.67 -11.17 -13.47
CA ASN A 76 16.00 -9.95 -13.03
C ASN A 76 15.96 -8.86 -14.13
N ASN A 77 15.84 -9.33 -15.38
CA ASN A 77 16.10 -8.55 -16.58
C ASN A 77 14.86 -7.84 -17.12
N TYR A 78 13.71 -8.05 -16.49
CA TYR A 78 12.47 -7.40 -16.79
C TYR A 78 11.99 -6.57 -15.59
N ARG A 79 11.81 -5.27 -15.84
CA ARG A 79 11.28 -4.29 -14.89
C ARG A 79 10.06 -3.65 -15.52
N ARG A 80 8.97 -3.59 -14.77
CA ARG A 80 7.82 -2.75 -15.13
C ARG A 80 7.89 -1.46 -14.34
N THR A 81 8.02 -0.33 -15.03
CA THR A 81 7.95 1.01 -14.43
C THR A 81 6.56 1.60 -14.67
N GLY A 82 5.81 1.82 -13.58
CA GLY A 82 4.56 2.58 -13.60
C GLY A 82 4.77 3.94 -12.96
N LYS A 83 4.30 5.01 -13.59
CA LYS A 83 4.22 6.32 -12.94
C LYS A 83 2.99 6.32 -12.04
N GLU A 84 3.22 6.22 -10.74
CA GLU A 84 2.19 6.26 -9.71
C GLU A 84 2.12 7.68 -9.11
N THR A 85 0.91 8.14 -8.78
CA THR A 85 0.72 9.37 -8.02
C THR A 85 0.14 8.98 -6.66
N ASP A 86 0.79 9.42 -5.59
CA ASP A 86 0.31 9.29 -4.22
C ASP A 86 0.00 10.70 -3.69
N ASN A 87 -1.26 10.93 -3.33
CA ASN A 87 -1.74 12.22 -2.87
C ASN A 87 -2.28 12.07 -1.45
N GLN A 88 -1.56 12.63 -0.48
CA GLN A 88 -1.96 12.64 0.92
C GLN A 88 -2.02 14.07 1.43
N ASN A 89 -3.09 14.38 2.16
CA ASN A 89 -3.21 15.60 2.94
C ASN A 89 -3.04 15.22 4.40
N GLN A 90 -2.18 15.92 5.12
CA GLN A 90 -1.95 15.74 6.54
C GLN A 90 -1.81 17.09 7.23
N TYR A 91 -2.48 17.23 8.37
CA TYR A 91 -2.50 18.40 9.22
C TYR A 91 -2.36 17.94 10.68
N ASP A 92 -1.48 18.59 11.43
CA ASP A 92 -1.35 18.39 12.87
C ASP A 92 -1.21 19.78 13.53
N MET A 93 -1.97 20.00 14.59
CA MET A 93 -1.94 21.22 15.37
C MET A 93 -1.96 20.87 16.85
N ARG A 94 -1.17 21.60 17.64
CA ARG A 94 -1.10 21.46 19.08
C ARG A 94 -1.13 22.82 19.76
N VAL A 95 -1.96 22.94 20.78
CA VAL A 95 -2.05 24.10 21.65
C VAL A 95 -1.90 23.64 23.10
N ASP A 96 -0.90 24.19 23.77
CA ASP A 96 -0.70 24.03 25.21
C ASP A 96 -0.87 25.38 25.89
N HIS A 97 -1.71 25.44 26.92
CA HIS A 97 -1.92 26.67 27.67
C HIS A 97 -1.88 26.42 29.17
N ARG A 98 -1.05 27.19 29.88
CA ARG A 98 -0.99 27.21 31.35
C ARG A 98 -1.68 28.46 31.86
N PHE A 99 -2.91 28.32 32.34
CA PHE A 99 -3.64 29.44 32.95
C PHE A 99 -3.01 29.87 34.28
N SER A 100 -2.37 28.94 34.99
CA SER A 100 -1.55 29.23 36.17
C SER A 100 -0.62 28.06 36.48
N ALA A 101 0.14 28.13 37.58
CA ALA A 101 0.90 26.99 38.10
C ALA A 101 0.01 25.77 38.45
N MET A 102 -1.30 25.99 38.62
CA MET A 102 -2.27 24.97 39.06
C MET A 102 -3.19 24.45 37.95
N ASN A 103 -3.25 25.11 36.80
CA ASN A 103 -4.19 24.75 35.73
C ASN A 103 -3.47 24.76 34.39
N SER A 104 -3.56 23.65 33.67
CA SER A 104 -3.11 23.60 32.29
C SER A 104 -4.07 22.82 31.41
N LEU A 105 -4.19 23.29 30.18
CA LEU A 105 -4.96 22.70 29.10
C LEU A 105 -4.02 22.31 27.97
N PHE A 106 -4.28 21.15 27.40
CA PHE A 106 -3.68 20.68 26.17
C PHE A 106 -4.80 20.32 25.19
N VAL A 107 -4.65 20.76 23.94
CA VAL A 107 -5.51 20.39 22.82
C VAL A 107 -4.64 20.00 21.64
N ARG A 108 -4.94 18.88 21.00
CA ARG A 108 -4.34 18.48 19.74
C ARG A 108 -5.42 18.16 18.73
N TYR A 109 -5.19 18.59 17.49
CA TYR A 109 -5.98 18.21 16.34
C TYR A 109 -5.08 17.52 15.32
N SER A 110 -5.49 16.34 14.87
CA SER A 110 -4.81 15.60 13.81
C SER A 110 -5.79 15.26 12.70
N SER A 111 -5.37 15.47 11.46
CA SER A 111 -6.11 14.98 10.30
C SER A 111 -5.20 14.48 9.22
N PHE A 112 -5.54 13.35 8.62
CA PHE A 112 -4.88 12.88 7.42
C PHE A 112 -5.83 12.02 6.58
N ASN A 113 -5.61 11.95 5.27
CA ASN A 113 -6.33 11.02 4.42
C ASN A 113 -5.43 9.82 4.11
N ALA A 114 -5.94 8.61 4.35
CA ALA A 114 -5.28 7.39 3.91
C ALA A 114 -5.55 7.09 2.43
N PHE A 115 -4.91 6.06 1.89
CA PHE A 115 -5.23 5.50 0.57
C PHE A 115 -5.50 4.00 0.69
N ALA A 116 -6.19 3.43 -0.29
CA ALA A 116 -6.40 1.99 -0.40
C ALA A 116 -5.91 1.46 -1.75
N GLY A 117 -5.27 0.29 -1.73
CA GLY A 117 -4.59 -0.32 -2.88
C GLY A 117 -4.83 -1.82 -3.01
N PHE A 118 -4.39 -2.40 -4.12
CA PHE A 118 -4.61 -3.82 -4.45
C PHE A 118 -3.44 -4.71 -4.04
N GLY A 119 -3.72 -5.88 -3.43
CA GLY A 119 -2.71 -6.78 -2.84
C GLY A 119 -2.22 -7.93 -3.73
N THR A 120 -3.07 -8.57 -4.52
CA THR A 120 -2.74 -9.81 -5.26
C THR A 120 -2.70 -9.65 -6.78
N GLN A 121 -3.73 -9.05 -7.40
CA GLN A 121 -3.76 -8.71 -8.82
C GLN A 121 -4.38 -7.33 -9.01
N ARG A 122 -3.70 -6.45 -9.76
CA ARG A 122 -4.23 -5.13 -10.08
C ARG A 122 -5.32 -5.28 -11.15
N PRO A 123 -6.54 -4.78 -10.92
CA PRO A 123 -7.58 -4.77 -11.93
C PRO A 123 -7.31 -3.70 -12.99
N ASN A 124 -8.02 -3.80 -14.10
CA ASN A 124 -8.13 -2.69 -15.04
C ASN A 124 -9.04 -1.61 -14.45
N ARG A 125 -8.58 -0.37 -14.52
CA ARG A 125 -9.37 0.80 -14.09
C ARG A 125 -10.04 1.43 -15.31
N LEU A 126 -11.37 1.49 -15.28
CA LEU A 126 -12.19 2.03 -16.36
C LEU A 126 -12.40 3.54 -16.23
N ARG A 127 -12.41 4.06 -15.00
CA ARG A 127 -12.65 5.48 -14.68
C ARG A 127 -12.07 5.85 -13.32
N ASP A 128 -12.18 7.13 -12.93
CA ASP A 128 -11.88 7.55 -11.56
C ASP A 128 -12.82 6.81 -10.57
N PRO A 129 -12.28 6.03 -9.62
CA PRO A 129 -13.09 5.26 -8.69
C PRO A 129 -13.63 6.11 -7.54
N ASN A 130 -13.12 7.31 -7.30
CA ASN A 130 -13.43 8.06 -6.09
C ASN A 130 -14.84 8.65 -6.12
N LEU A 131 -15.66 8.27 -5.14
CA LEU A 131 -16.94 8.92 -4.91
C LEU A 131 -16.73 10.34 -4.35
N PRO A 132 -17.59 11.31 -4.67
CA PRO A 132 -17.62 12.59 -3.96
C PRO A 132 -17.83 12.37 -2.46
N ASN A 133 -17.20 13.19 -1.60
CA ASN A 133 -17.21 13.00 -0.14
C ASN A 133 -18.61 12.82 0.44
N GLY A 134 -19.60 13.59 -0.01
CA GLY A 134 -20.99 13.49 0.47
C GLY A 134 -21.77 12.25 0.03
N GLN A 135 -21.22 11.43 -0.88
CA GLN A 135 -21.82 10.18 -1.35
C GLN A 135 -21.13 8.94 -0.81
N ARG A 136 -20.01 9.11 -0.08
CA ARG A 136 -19.26 7.98 0.51
C ARG A 136 -19.99 7.47 1.75
N THR A 137 -20.19 6.16 1.82
CA THR A 137 -20.70 5.48 3.01
C THR A 137 -19.78 4.31 3.37
N THR A 138 -19.92 3.74 4.56
CA THR A 138 -19.20 2.53 4.95
C THR A 138 -19.59 1.32 4.10
N SER A 139 -20.82 1.25 3.58
CA SER A 139 -21.24 0.19 2.66
C SER A 139 -20.78 0.39 1.22
N ARG A 140 -20.52 1.63 0.82
CA ARG A 140 -20.13 2.00 -0.55
C ARG A 140 -19.20 3.21 -0.52
N TYR A 141 -17.90 2.93 -0.46
CA TYR A 141 -16.88 3.96 -0.30
C TYR A 141 -16.32 4.49 -1.63
N PHE A 142 -16.36 3.69 -2.68
CA PHE A 142 -15.92 4.06 -4.03
C PHE A 142 -16.79 3.40 -5.10
N TYR A 143 -16.65 3.82 -6.37
CA TYR A 143 -17.28 3.17 -7.51
C TYR A 143 -16.66 1.79 -7.76
N THR A 144 -17.29 0.74 -7.28
CA THR A 144 -16.80 -0.64 -7.45
C THR A 144 -16.78 -1.08 -8.92
N ASP A 145 -17.72 -0.58 -9.72
CA ASP A 145 -17.80 -0.76 -11.16
C ASP A 145 -16.72 0.01 -11.95
N ALA A 146 -15.91 0.85 -11.30
CA ALA A 146 -14.74 1.47 -11.93
C ALA A 146 -13.60 0.46 -12.19
N PHE A 147 -13.73 -0.77 -11.70
CA PHE A 147 -12.73 -1.82 -11.82
C PHE A 147 -13.29 -3.07 -12.48
N VAL A 148 -12.48 -3.67 -13.34
CA VAL A 148 -12.74 -5.00 -13.91
C VAL A 148 -11.50 -5.87 -13.78
N ALA A 149 -11.68 -7.17 -13.60
CA ALA A 149 -10.55 -8.09 -13.51
C ALA A 149 -9.66 -7.96 -14.76
N ALA A 150 -8.35 -7.87 -14.54
CA ALA A 150 -7.42 -7.89 -15.65
C ALA A 150 -7.35 -9.32 -16.23
N PRO A 151 -7.22 -9.49 -17.56
CA PRO A 151 -7.02 -10.81 -18.16
C PRO A 151 -5.88 -11.59 -17.51
N GLN A 152 -5.97 -12.92 -17.53
CA GLN A 152 -4.93 -13.78 -16.97
C GLN A 152 -3.57 -13.45 -17.61
N PHE A 153 -2.52 -13.48 -16.79
CA PHE A 153 -1.14 -13.14 -17.17
C PHE A 153 -0.93 -11.68 -17.59
N THR A 154 -1.90 -10.80 -17.35
CA THR A 154 -1.75 -9.36 -17.52
C THR A 154 -1.82 -8.65 -16.18
N ILE A 155 -1.05 -7.57 -16.05
CA ILE A 155 -1.17 -6.64 -14.92
C ILE A 155 -2.21 -5.61 -15.34
N GLY A 156 -3.18 -5.35 -14.47
CA GLY A 156 -4.22 -4.37 -14.78
C GLY A 156 -3.72 -2.93 -14.76
N THR A 157 -4.45 -2.08 -15.46
CA THR A 157 -4.14 -0.66 -15.66
C THR A 157 -4.35 0.23 -14.44
N SER A 158 -4.99 -0.26 -13.38
CA SER A 158 -5.17 0.51 -12.14
C SER A 158 -3.85 0.88 -11.51
N SER A 159 -3.76 2.06 -10.87
CA SER A 159 -2.65 2.48 -9.99
C SER A 159 -2.54 1.60 -8.73
N ARG A 160 -1.44 1.72 -7.98
CA ARG A 160 -1.23 0.98 -6.71
C ARG A 160 -2.26 1.41 -5.68
N ASN A 161 -2.52 2.72 -5.59
CA ASN A 161 -3.36 3.39 -4.61
C ASN A 161 -4.45 4.23 -5.31
N PRO A 162 -5.39 3.62 -6.04
CA PRO A 162 -6.34 4.35 -6.89
C PRO A 162 -7.47 5.02 -6.10
N ILE A 163 -7.67 4.62 -4.84
CA ILE A 163 -8.78 5.06 -4.00
C ILE A 163 -8.22 5.90 -2.86
N GLN A 164 -8.74 7.12 -2.73
CA GLN A 164 -8.57 7.94 -1.55
C GLN A 164 -9.40 7.32 -0.41
N GLY A 165 -8.76 6.98 0.69
CA GLY A 165 -9.39 6.38 1.87
C GLY A 165 -10.11 7.42 2.75
N PRO A 166 -10.74 6.96 3.84
CA PRO A 166 -11.30 7.83 4.87
C PRO A 166 -10.28 8.82 5.40
N GLY A 167 -10.78 10.04 5.66
CA GLY A 167 -10.04 11.00 6.45
C GLY A 167 -10.08 10.62 7.92
N PHE A 168 -8.91 10.49 8.52
CA PHE A 168 -8.75 10.51 9.96
C PHE A 168 -8.97 11.94 10.45
N GLN A 169 -9.77 12.08 11.51
CA GLN A 169 -10.01 13.34 12.19
C GLN A 169 -10.11 13.05 13.68
N ASP A 170 -9.23 13.67 14.44
CA ASP A 170 -9.11 13.40 15.86
C ASP A 170 -8.79 14.68 16.63
N ILE A 171 -9.50 14.87 17.73
CA ILE A 171 -9.31 15.99 18.65
C ILE A 171 -9.10 15.40 20.04
N ASP A 172 -7.89 15.55 20.57
CA ASP A 172 -7.54 15.13 21.91
C ASP A 172 -7.47 16.33 22.84
N VAL A 173 -8.02 16.18 24.04
CA VAL A 173 -8.02 17.21 25.07
C VAL A 173 -7.57 16.65 26.40
N ALA A 174 -6.67 17.34 27.08
CA ALA A 174 -6.33 17.06 28.46
C ALA A 174 -6.46 18.30 29.33
N LEU A 175 -7.17 18.17 30.45
CA LEU A 175 -7.24 19.15 31.52
C LEU A 175 -6.51 18.63 32.75
N ILE A 176 -5.58 19.43 33.25
CA ILE A 176 -4.83 19.13 34.46
C ILE A 176 -5.12 20.21 35.49
N LYS A 177 -5.57 19.78 36.67
CA LYS A 177 -5.83 20.63 37.82
C LYS A 177 -4.98 20.17 39.01
N ARG A 178 -4.25 21.11 39.60
CA ARG A 178 -3.60 20.91 40.90
C ARG A 178 -4.42 21.58 41.99
N VAL A 179 -4.60 20.85 43.10
CA VAL A 179 -5.31 21.30 44.28
C VAL A 179 -4.38 21.16 45.48
N LYS A 180 -4.15 22.26 46.19
CA LYS A 180 -3.44 22.28 47.48
C LYS A 180 -4.47 22.23 48.60
N PHE A 181 -4.30 21.32 49.55
CA PHE A 181 -5.20 21.20 50.71
C PHE A 181 -4.48 21.32 52.06
N ARG A 182 -3.13 21.32 52.07
CA ARG A 182 -2.26 21.77 53.17
C ARG A 182 -0.96 22.31 52.60
N GLU A 183 -0.10 22.90 53.44
CA GLU A 183 1.18 23.52 53.04
C GLU A 183 2.12 22.55 52.29
N ARG A 184 2.11 21.26 52.66
CA ARG A 184 2.96 20.23 52.05
C ARG A 184 2.27 19.32 51.02
N TYR A 185 0.94 19.33 50.93
CA TYR A 185 0.20 18.36 50.12
C TYR A 185 -0.43 18.99 48.88
N THR A 186 -0.15 18.41 47.71
CA THR A 186 -0.79 18.77 46.44
C THR A 186 -1.31 17.52 45.75
N ALA A 187 -2.58 17.51 45.34
CA ALA A 187 -3.10 16.52 44.39
C ALA A 187 -3.14 17.12 42.98
N GLU A 188 -2.66 16.37 42.00
CA GLU A 188 -2.89 16.60 40.58
C GLU A 188 -4.01 15.68 40.12
N VAL A 189 -5.07 16.25 39.58
CA VAL A 189 -6.17 15.55 38.92
C VAL A 189 -6.06 15.82 37.43
N ARG A 190 -6.12 14.76 36.63
CA ARG A 190 -6.08 14.85 35.18
C ARG A 190 -7.31 14.18 34.59
N ALA A 191 -7.95 14.88 33.65
CA ALA A 191 -8.94 14.33 32.76
C ALA A 191 -8.43 14.41 31.33
N GLU A 192 -8.38 13.28 30.63
CA GLU A 192 -8.00 13.18 29.23
C GLU A 192 -9.19 12.63 28.45
N VAL A 193 -9.50 13.26 27.31
CA VAL A 193 -10.53 12.81 26.37
C VAL A 193 -9.86 12.65 25.02
N PHE A 194 -9.77 11.41 24.56
CA PHE A 194 -9.32 11.06 23.22
C PHE A 194 -10.51 11.00 22.27
N ASN A 195 -10.37 11.50 21.05
CA ASN A 195 -11.46 11.63 20.09
C ASN A 195 -12.68 12.39 20.67
N LEU A 196 -12.44 13.65 21.08
CA LEU A 196 -13.43 14.55 21.66
C LEU A 196 -14.67 14.72 20.79
N THR A 197 -14.56 14.68 19.46
CA THR A 197 -15.72 14.80 18.56
C THR A 197 -16.47 13.48 18.39
N ASN A 198 -15.91 12.37 18.87
CA ASN A 198 -16.40 11.01 18.61
C ASN A 198 -16.56 10.73 17.10
N THR A 199 -15.63 11.26 16.30
CA THR A 199 -15.56 10.98 14.86
C THR A 199 -15.00 9.57 14.68
N PRO A 200 -15.69 8.62 14.02
CA PRO A 200 -15.19 7.26 13.88
C PRO A 200 -13.90 7.22 13.05
N PRO A 201 -12.78 6.71 13.58
CA PRO A 201 -11.55 6.53 12.81
C PRO A 201 -11.68 5.28 11.93
N LEU A 202 -12.37 5.44 10.80
CA LEU A 202 -12.64 4.36 9.85
C LEU A 202 -11.35 3.78 9.26
N GLY A 203 -11.31 2.46 9.13
CA GLY A 203 -10.24 1.76 8.44
C GLY A 203 -10.33 1.88 6.91
N ALA A 204 -9.38 1.25 6.20
CA ALA A 204 -9.39 1.23 4.75
C ALA A 204 -10.58 0.41 4.20
N PRO A 205 -11.18 0.84 3.07
CA PRO A 205 -12.17 0.02 2.38
C PRO A 205 -11.53 -1.26 1.84
N ASN A 206 -12.32 -2.33 1.76
CA ASN A 206 -11.91 -3.59 1.17
C ASN A 206 -11.70 -3.41 -0.34
N THR A 207 -10.47 -3.65 -0.77
CA THR A 207 -10.00 -3.51 -2.15
C THR A 207 -9.82 -4.85 -2.86
N VAL A 208 -10.27 -5.96 -2.29
CA VAL A 208 -10.17 -7.28 -2.93
C VAL A 208 -11.29 -7.40 -3.96
N LEU A 209 -10.95 -7.17 -5.24
CA LEU A 209 -11.93 -7.31 -6.33
C LEU A 209 -12.49 -8.73 -6.36
N GLY A 210 -13.82 -8.84 -6.45
CA GLY A 210 -14.55 -10.12 -6.39
C GLY A 210 -14.93 -10.57 -4.98
N SER A 211 -14.43 -9.91 -3.93
CA SER A 211 -14.91 -10.13 -2.55
C SER A 211 -16.33 -9.58 -2.39
N PRO A 212 -17.23 -10.23 -1.62
CA PRO A 212 -18.53 -9.69 -1.25
C PRO A 212 -18.46 -8.33 -0.55
N GLY A 213 -17.33 -8.03 0.12
CA GLY A 213 -17.10 -6.74 0.77
C GLY A 213 -16.41 -5.70 -0.10
N PHE A 214 -16.19 -5.94 -1.40
CA PHE A 214 -15.47 -5.00 -2.25
C PHE A 214 -16.14 -3.63 -2.26
N GLY A 215 -15.41 -2.58 -1.86
CA GLY A 215 -15.95 -1.24 -1.74
C GLY A 215 -16.52 -0.85 -0.38
N SER A 216 -16.58 -1.77 0.59
CA SER A 216 -17.09 -1.48 1.94
C SER A 216 -15.98 -1.36 2.99
N ILE A 217 -16.27 -0.67 4.08
CA ILE A 217 -15.44 -0.53 5.27
C ILE A 217 -16.13 -1.26 6.41
N THR A 218 -15.43 -2.21 7.01
CA THR A 218 -15.93 -3.04 8.12
C THR A 218 -15.11 -2.89 9.39
N SER A 219 -14.15 -1.97 9.42
CA SER A 219 -13.28 -1.72 10.56
C SER A 219 -13.24 -0.24 10.93
N ALA A 220 -13.04 0.01 12.22
CA ALA A 220 -12.78 1.32 12.79
C ALA A 220 -11.86 1.15 14.01
N GLY A 221 -11.10 2.18 14.34
CA GLY A 221 -10.36 2.26 15.61
C GLY A 221 -11.26 2.61 16.80
N ASP A 222 -10.63 3.00 17.91
CA ASP A 222 -11.34 3.23 19.16
C ASP A 222 -12.35 4.40 19.07
N PRO A 223 -13.53 4.26 19.70
CA PRO A 223 -14.44 5.37 19.90
C PRO A 223 -13.86 6.36 20.91
N ARG A 224 -14.60 7.42 21.28
CA ARG A 224 -14.16 8.35 22.33
C ARG A 224 -13.77 7.63 23.61
N VAL A 225 -12.54 7.87 24.08
CA VAL A 225 -12.04 7.33 25.34
C VAL A 225 -11.85 8.46 26.35
N VAL A 226 -12.35 8.27 27.57
CA VAL A 226 -12.16 9.20 28.68
C VAL A 226 -11.30 8.52 29.73
N GLN A 227 -10.23 9.19 30.15
CA GLN A 227 -9.32 8.73 31.20
C GLN A 227 -9.27 9.74 32.34
N LEU A 228 -9.25 9.22 33.56
CA LEU A 228 -9.11 10.01 34.78
C LEU A 228 -7.93 9.49 35.57
N ALA A 229 -7.06 10.39 36.00
CA ALA A 229 -5.90 10.06 36.82
C ALA A 229 -5.77 11.04 38.00
N ALA A 230 -5.27 10.52 39.12
CA ALA A 230 -4.94 11.32 40.29
C ALA A 230 -3.51 10.99 40.73
N LYS A 231 -2.73 12.03 41.05
CA LYS A 231 -1.38 11.91 41.58
C LYS A 231 -1.23 12.77 42.83
N MET A 232 -0.59 12.22 43.85
CA MET A 232 -0.36 12.89 45.13
C MET A 232 1.11 13.30 45.27
N HIS A 233 1.34 14.52 45.75
CA HIS A 233 2.65 15.06 46.10
C HIS A 233 2.67 15.39 47.60
N PHE A 234 3.74 14.97 48.28
CA PHE A 234 3.93 15.09 49.73
C PHE A 234 5.32 15.62 50.07
#